data_AF-A0A379WR90-F1
#
_entry.id   AF-A0A379WR90-F1
#
_cell.length_a   1.000
_cell.length_b   1.000
_cell.length_c   1.000
_cell.angle_alpha   90.00
_cell.angle_beta   90.00
_cell.angle_gamma   90.00
#
_symmetry.space_group_name_H-M   'P 1'
#
loop_
_entity.id
_entity.type
_entity.pdbx_description
1 polymer ?
#
loop_
_entity_poly.entity_id
_entity_poly.type
_entity_poly.pdbx_seq_one_letter_code
_entity_poly.pdbx_strand_id
1 'polypeptide(L)'
;MSEESWKRSLSLELEIKRASGLTRVILVPGNHGERFVREQMGVDTQAVVTMSNFVGYMIEEAVRLGFCQIVLVGHPGKLIKIAAGIFHTHSHIADARMETLVAHLALLGAPLELLTLVGDCDTTEAAMEHIEAYGFGHIYNHLARRICLRVMQMLRFTKTPPVCDAILFSFDNHILGSNRPVDEIAKELQC
;
A
#
# COMPACT_ATOMS: atom_id res chain seq x y z
N MET A 1 19.65 -14.07 10.51
CA MET A 1 18.20 -14.27 10.76
C MET A 1 17.60 -14.80 9.46
N SER A 2 16.85 -15.91 9.47
CA SER A 2 16.23 -16.44 8.25
C SER A 2 14.99 -15.61 7.86
N GLU A 3 14.65 -15.57 6.57
CA GLU A 3 13.44 -14.88 6.10
C GLU A 3 12.17 -15.40 6.81
N GLU A 4 12.08 -16.71 7.03
CA GLU A 4 10.97 -17.35 7.73
C GLU A 4 10.84 -16.88 9.18
N SER A 5 11.96 -16.75 9.90
CA SER A 5 11.95 -16.25 11.28
C SER A 5 11.46 -14.79 11.35
N TRP A 6 11.79 -13.99 10.34
CA TRP A 6 11.30 -12.61 10.25
C TRP A 6 9.80 -12.57 9.95
N LYS A 7 9.34 -13.32 8.95
CA LYS A 7 7.89 -13.46 8.66
C LYS A 7 7.11 -13.87 9.90
N ARG A 8 7.60 -14.85 10.66
CA ARG A 8 6.95 -15.29 11.90
C ARG A 8 6.89 -14.20 12.96
N SER A 9 7.95 -13.39 13.09
CA SER A 9 7.94 -12.25 14.01
C SER A 9 6.88 -11.20 13.63
N LEU A 10 6.66 -10.96 12.34
CA LEU A 10 5.65 -10.01 11.86
C LEU A 10 4.23 -10.55 12.07
N SER A 11 3.99 -11.83 11.78
CA SER A 11 2.66 -12.44 12.00
C SER A 11 2.29 -12.57 13.47
N LEU A 12 3.27 -12.68 14.38
CA LEU A 12 3.02 -12.63 15.82
C LEU A 12 2.39 -11.29 16.24
N GLU A 13 2.79 -10.18 15.62
CA GLU A 13 2.20 -8.87 15.89
C GLU A 13 0.70 -8.86 15.53
N LEU A 14 0.33 -9.44 14.38
CA LEU A 14 -1.07 -9.62 13.99
C LEU A 14 -1.84 -10.50 14.98
N GLU A 15 -1.25 -11.59 15.46
CA GLU A 15 -1.85 -12.48 16.45
C GLU A 15 -2.17 -11.71 17.75
N ILE A 16 -1.23 -10.87 18.22
CA ILE A 16 -1.41 -10.02 19.40
C ILE A 16 -2.56 -9.02 19.19
N LYS A 17 -2.58 -8.31 18.04
CA LYS A 17 -3.67 -7.37 17.73
C LYS A 17 -5.03 -8.07 17.66
N ARG A 18 -5.07 -9.26 17.07
CA ARG A 18 -6.31 -10.04 16.97
C ARG A 18 -6.79 -10.50 18.34
N ALA A 19 -5.87 -10.95 19.20
CA ALA A 19 -6.15 -11.38 20.57
C ALA A 19 -6.62 -10.22 21.47
N SER A 20 -6.21 -8.98 21.20
CA SER A 20 -6.72 -7.79 21.87
C SER A 20 -8.11 -7.34 21.38
N GLY A 21 -8.75 -8.11 20.51
CA GLY A 21 -10.11 -7.86 20.03
C GLY A 21 -10.20 -7.03 18.75
N LEU A 22 -9.08 -6.57 18.17
CA LEU A 22 -9.11 -5.83 16.92
C LEU A 22 -9.56 -6.74 15.77
N THR A 23 -10.47 -6.23 14.95
CA THR A 23 -11.00 -6.90 13.75
C THR A 23 -10.49 -6.24 12.47
N ARG A 24 -9.83 -5.09 12.57
CA ARG A 24 -9.27 -4.30 11.47
C ARG A 24 -7.80 -4.05 11.73
N VAL A 25 -7.00 -3.97 10.67
CA VAL A 25 -5.55 -3.75 10.78
C VAL A 25 -5.03 -2.83 9.69
N ILE A 26 -4.04 -2.01 10.05
CA ILE A 26 -3.29 -1.16 9.14
C ILE A 26 -1.91 -1.78 8.95
N LEU A 27 -1.56 -2.12 7.70
CA LEU A 27 -0.26 -2.67 7.36
C LEU A 27 0.62 -1.59 6.75
N VAL A 28 1.78 -1.35 7.38
CA VAL A 28 2.77 -0.36 6.93
C VAL A 28 4.10 -1.03 6.61
N PRO A 29 4.84 -0.59 5.57
CA PRO A 29 6.16 -1.14 5.29
C PRO A 29 7.21 -0.86 6.37
N GLY A 30 6.98 0.12 7.25
CA GLY A 30 7.87 0.53 8.33
C GLY A 30 7.47 1.87 8.95
N ASN A 31 8.34 2.44 9.78
CA ASN A 31 8.05 3.56 10.69
C ASN A 31 7.48 4.82 10.02
N HIS A 32 7.82 5.10 8.76
CA HIS A 32 7.24 6.23 8.02
C HIS A 32 5.72 6.09 7.88
N GLY A 33 5.22 4.88 7.64
CA GLY A 33 3.78 4.63 7.55
C GLY A 33 3.09 4.76 8.90
N GLU A 34 3.71 4.27 9.98
CA GLU A 34 3.17 4.46 11.34
C GLU A 34 3.06 5.94 11.70
N ARG A 35 4.11 6.73 11.40
CA ARG A 35 4.10 8.19 11.56
C ARG A 35 2.95 8.84 10.80
N PHE A 36 2.77 8.47 9.53
CA PHE A 36 1.70 8.98 8.69
C PHE A 36 0.32 8.66 9.26
N VAL A 37 0.07 7.42 9.69
CA VAL A 37 -1.22 7.01 10.28
C VAL A 37 -1.55 7.87 11.50
N ARG A 38 -0.58 8.09 12.37
CA ARG A 38 -0.77 8.93 13.56
C ARG A 38 -1.03 10.39 13.22
N GLU A 39 -0.22 10.97 12.33
CA GLU A 39 -0.19 12.43 12.10
C GLU A 39 -1.21 12.92 11.08
N GLN A 40 -1.53 12.10 10.07
CA GLN A 40 -2.43 12.48 8.97
C GLN A 40 -3.80 11.83 9.07
N MET A 41 -3.89 10.59 9.56
CA MET A 41 -5.19 9.91 9.70
C MET A 41 -5.82 10.11 11.08
N GLY A 42 -5.04 10.51 12.09
CA GLY A 42 -5.52 10.65 13.47
C GLY A 42 -6.03 9.33 14.07
N VAL A 43 -5.53 8.19 13.57
CA VAL A 43 -5.91 6.85 14.03
C VAL A 43 -4.89 6.36 15.05
N ASP A 44 -5.36 5.63 16.07
CA ASP A 44 -4.49 5.01 17.07
C ASP A 44 -3.51 4.01 16.40
N THR A 45 -2.22 4.15 16.70
CA THR A 45 -1.18 3.26 16.20
C THR A 45 -1.31 1.84 16.76
N GLN A 46 -2.20 1.59 17.74
CA GLN A 46 -2.56 0.25 18.17
C GLN A 46 -3.06 -0.64 17.02
N ALA A 47 -3.70 -0.09 15.99
CA ALA A 47 -4.14 -0.86 14.82
C ALA A 47 -3.04 -1.08 13.76
N VAL A 48 -1.87 -0.46 13.92
CA VAL A 48 -0.76 -0.55 12.98
C VAL A 48 0.09 -1.78 13.25
N VAL A 49 0.48 -2.46 12.17
CA VAL A 49 1.42 -3.59 12.15
C VAL A 49 2.43 -3.39 11.02
N THR A 50 3.71 -3.62 11.30
CA THR A 50 4.75 -3.53 10.27
C THR A 50 4.75 -4.79 9.40
N MET A 51 4.65 -4.64 8.08
CA MET A 51 4.72 -5.76 7.12
C MET A 51 6.09 -5.92 6.42
N SER A 52 7.02 -4.99 6.66
CA SER A 52 8.33 -4.95 5.99
C SER A 52 8.16 -5.01 4.45
N ASN A 53 8.73 -6.03 3.79
CA ASN A 53 8.58 -6.26 2.36
C ASN A 53 7.62 -7.42 2.01
N PHE A 54 7.04 -8.08 3.00
CA PHE A 54 6.29 -9.34 2.85
C PHE A 54 4.78 -9.12 2.77
N VAL A 55 4.35 -8.24 1.86
CA VAL A 55 2.95 -7.80 1.77
C VAL A 55 1.99 -8.98 1.60
N GLY A 56 2.28 -9.88 0.67
CA GLY A 56 1.40 -11.04 0.40
C GLY A 56 1.25 -11.95 1.62
N TYR A 57 2.37 -12.31 2.25
CA TYR A 57 2.36 -13.13 3.47
C TYR A 57 1.53 -12.48 4.59
N MET A 58 1.70 -11.17 4.81
CA MET A 58 0.98 -10.46 5.87
C MET A 58 -0.52 -10.33 5.59
N ILE A 59 -0.91 -10.20 4.31
CA ILE A 59 -2.32 -10.24 3.91
C ILE A 59 -2.90 -11.64 4.16
N GLU A 60 -2.21 -12.72 3.79
CA GLU A 60 -2.66 -14.09 4.03
C GLU A 60 -2.82 -14.39 5.51
N GLU A 61 -1.89 -13.91 6.35
CA GLU A 61 -1.97 -14.05 7.80
C GLU A 61 -3.14 -13.25 8.39
N ALA A 62 -3.39 -12.03 7.90
CA ALA A 62 -4.55 -11.25 8.33
C ALA A 62 -5.87 -11.96 7.93
N VAL A 63 -5.93 -12.58 6.75
CA VAL A 63 -7.07 -13.42 6.34
C VAL A 63 -7.22 -14.64 7.26
N ARG A 64 -6.12 -15.35 7.54
CA ARG A 64 -6.10 -16.53 8.43
C ARG A 64 -6.63 -16.20 9.82
N LEU A 65 -6.30 -15.01 10.33
CA LEU A 65 -6.73 -14.53 11.65
C LEU A 65 -8.14 -13.93 11.66
N GLY A 66 -8.79 -13.82 10.50
CA GLY A 66 -10.17 -13.35 10.38
C GLY A 66 -10.33 -11.85 10.60
N PHE A 67 -9.33 -11.05 10.21
CA PHE A 67 -9.53 -9.60 10.09
C PHE A 67 -10.59 -9.33 9.01
N CYS A 68 -11.51 -8.41 9.28
CA CYS A 68 -12.56 -8.02 8.34
C CYS A 68 -12.15 -6.86 7.43
N GLN A 69 -11.10 -6.12 7.79
CA GLN A 69 -10.56 -5.01 7.01
C GLN A 69 -9.03 -4.95 7.12
N ILE A 70 -8.38 -4.72 5.99
CA ILE A 70 -6.95 -4.47 5.86
C ILE A 70 -6.76 -3.14 5.16
N VAL A 71 -6.00 -2.23 5.77
CA VAL A 71 -5.65 -0.94 5.17
C VAL A 71 -4.14 -0.91 4.89
N LEU A 72 -3.76 -0.89 3.62
CA LEU A 72 -2.37 -0.78 3.20
C LEU A 72 -1.96 0.69 3.13
N VAL A 73 -0.98 1.10 3.92
CA VAL A 73 -0.54 2.50 3.98
C VAL A 73 0.95 2.59 3.72
N GLY A 74 1.36 3.35 2.70
CA GLY A 74 2.76 3.37 2.30
C GLY A 74 3.11 4.29 1.15
N HIS A 75 4.41 4.55 1.02
CA HIS A 75 4.96 5.33 -0.06
C HIS A 75 4.78 4.64 -1.43
N PRO A 76 4.46 5.38 -2.52
CA PRO A 76 4.37 4.83 -3.88
C PRO A 76 5.56 3.96 -4.27
N GLY A 77 6.78 4.33 -3.89
CA GLY A 77 8.01 3.57 -4.16
C GLY A 77 8.05 2.13 -3.59
N LYS A 78 7.10 1.75 -2.73
CA LYS A 78 6.88 0.35 -2.34
C LYS A 78 5.54 -0.17 -2.85
N LEU A 79 4.45 0.52 -2.53
CA LEU A 79 3.09 -0.01 -2.75
C LEU A 79 2.71 -0.12 -4.23
N ILE A 80 3.32 0.65 -5.13
CA ILE A 80 3.05 0.53 -6.57
C ILE A 80 3.33 -0.87 -7.12
N LYS A 81 4.26 -1.61 -6.51
CA LYS A 81 4.57 -2.99 -6.90
C LYS A 81 3.34 -3.89 -6.75
N ILE A 82 2.49 -3.61 -5.77
CA ILE A 82 1.25 -4.36 -5.56
C ILE A 82 0.27 -4.08 -6.71
N ALA A 83 0.21 -2.85 -7.25
CA ALA A 83 -0.58 -2.52 -8.43
C ALA A 83 -0.14 -3.33 -9.67
N ALA A 84 1.15 -3.66 -9.76
CA ALA A 84 1.71 -4.56 -10.76
C ALA A 84 1.38 -6.04 -10.52
N GLY A 85 0.93 -6.41 -9.31
CA GLY A 85 0.72 -7.81 -8.88
C GLY A 85 1.93 -8.42 -8.17
N ILE A 86 2.91 -7.60 -7.77
CA ILE A 86 4.10 -8.01 -7.05
C ILE A 86 3.89 -7.77 -5.55
N PHE A 87 3.78 -8.86 -4.78
CA PHE A 87 3.48 -8.83 -3.34
C PHE A 87 4.71 -8.91 -2.44
N HIS A 88 5.91 -8.80 -3.03
CA HIS A 88 7.17 -8.65 -2.31
C HIS A 88 7.83 -7.33 -2.69
N THR A 89 7.93 -6.36 -1.77
CA THR A 89 8.29 -4.98 -2.15
C THR A 89 9.79 -4.72 -2.23
N HIS A 90 10.64 -5.69 -1.89
CA HIS A 90 12.10 -5.52 -1.96
C HIS A 90 12.56 -5.37 -3.43
N SER A 91 13.30 -4.30 -3.75
CA SER A 91 13.79 -4.01 -5.11
C SER A 91 14.65 -5.12 -5.71
N HIS A 92 15.57 -5.70 -4.94
CA HIS A 92 16.36 -6.85 -5.39
C HIS A 92 15.55 -8.11 -5.78
N ILE A 93 14.32 -8.27 -5.29
CA ILE A 93 13.47 -9.41 -5.64
C ILE A 93 12.66 -9.11 -6.91
N ALA A 94 12.08 -7.92 -6.96
CA ALA A 94 11.37 -7.44 -8.12
C ALA A 94 11.34 -5.91 -8.11
N ASP A 95 11.57 -5.31 -9.27
CA ASP A 95 11.29 -3.91 -9.53
C ASP A 95 10.43 -3.78 -10.79
N ALA A 96 9.50 -2.84 -10.75
CA ALA A 96 8.56 -2.54 -11.83
C ALA A 96 7.93 -1.14 -11.64
N ARG A 97 8.59 -0.26 -10.87
CA ARG A 97 7.99 1.01 -10.41
C ARG A 97 7.70 1.94 -11.58
N MET A 98 8.69 2.22 -12.41
CA MET A 98 8.52 3.13 -13.55
C MET A 98 7.66 2.51 -14.63
N GLU A 99 7.85 1.22 -14.94
CA GLU A 99 7.05 0.50 -15.93
C GLU A 99 5.56 0.51 -15.55
N THR A 100 5.25 0.35 -14.26
CA THR A 100 3.87 0.40 -13.75
C THR A 100 3.31 1.83 -13.80
N LEU A 101 4.11 2.85 -13.47
CA LEU A 101 3.69 4.25 -13.62
C LEU A 101 3.41 4.57 -15.08
N VAL A 102 4.36 4.33 -15.98
CA VAL A 102 4.25 4.59 -17.41
C VAL A 102 3.02 3.89 -17.99
N ALA A 103 2.83 2.60 -17.69
CA ALA A 103 1.67 1.86 -18.19
C ALA A 103 0.35 2.48 -17.73
N HIS A 104 0.24 2.88 -16.45
CA HIS A 104 -1.00 3.47 -15.94
C HIS A 104 -1.20 4.93 -16.34
N LEU A 105 -0.14 5.73 -16.46
CA LEU A 105 -0.19 7.08 -17.03
C LEU A 105 -0.65 7.03 -18.49
N ALA A 106 -0.13 6.11 -19.29
CA ALA A 106 -0.53 5.94 -20.68
C ALA A 106 -2.02 5.60 -20.81
N LEU A 107 -2.52 4.71 -19.94
CA LEU A 107 -3.95 4.36 -19.87
C LEU A 107 -4.84 5.54 -19.41
N LEU A 108 -4.27 6.52 -18.71
CA LEU A 108 -4.95 7.76 -18.32
C LEU A 108 -4.81 8.87 -19.37
N GLY A 109 -4.16 8.60 -20.50
CA GLY A 109 -4.00 9.57 -21.60
C GLY A 109 -2.87 10.57 -21.40
N ALA A 110 -1.86 10.25 -20.57
CA ALA A 110 -0.67 11.09 -20.44
C ALA A 110 0.07 11.23 -21.78
N PRO A 111 0.63 12.43 -22.07
CA PRO A 111 1.39 12.66 -23.29
C PRO A 111 2.70 11.87 -23.25
N LEU A 112 3.20 11.48 -24.44
CA LEU A 112 4.44 10.71 -24.59
C LEU A 112 5.63 11.36 -23.86
N GLU A 113 5.71 12.69 -23.86
CA GLU A 113 6.75 13.44 -23.17
C GLU A 113 6.79 13.12 -21.67
N LEU A 114 5.64 13.14 -20.99
CA LEU A 114 5.55 12.75 -19.58
C LEU A 114 5.92 11.28 -19.39
N LEU A 115 5.46 10.39 -20.27
CA LEU A 115 5.77 8.96 -20.19
C LEU A 115 7.27 8.70 -20.28
N THR A 116 7.98 9.40 -21.18
CA THR A 116 9.44 9.31 -21.31
C THR A 116 10.14 9.85 -20.06
N LEU A 117 9.76 11.05 -19.58
CA LEU A 117 10.34 11.64 -18.36
C LEU A 117 10.19 10.71 -17.15
N VAL A 118 9.01 10.13 -16.95
CA VAL A 118 8.75 9.19 -15.85
C VAL A 118 9.50 7.88 -16.07
N GLY A 119 9.58 7.38 -17.30
CA GLY A 119 10.31 6.16 -17.65
C GLY A 119 11.81 6.24 -17.35
N ASP A 120 12.40 7.43 -17.49
CA ASP A 120 13.82 7.69 -17.27
C ASP A 120 14.18 8.00 -15.81
N CYS A 121 13.20 8.03 -14.90
CA CYS A 121 13.44 8.33 -13.48
C CYS A 121 13.98 7.13 -12.70
N ASP A 122 15.04 7.33 -11.92
CA ASP A 122 15.56 6.30 -11.00
C ASP A 122 14.68 6.09 -9.76
N THR A 123 13.97 7.15 -9.35
CA THR A 123 13.19 7.17 -8.10
C THR A 123 11.75 7.58 -8.35
N THR A 124 10.86 7.08 -7.51
CA THR A 124 9.44 7.43 -7.58
C THR A 124 9.18 8.88 -7.20
N GLU A 125 10.00 9.47 -6.33
CA GLU A 125 9.88 10.90 -5.97
C GLU A 125 10.23 11.80 -7.17
N ALA A 126 11.31 11.51 -7.90
CA ALA A 126 11.64 12.23 -9.14
C ALA A 126 10.50 12.12 -10.17
N ALA A 127 9.92 10.93 -10.34
CA ALA A 127 8.76 10.75 -11.20
C ALA A 127 7.52 11.53 -10.72
N MET A 128 7.31 11.64 -9.40
CA MET A 128 6.20 12.38 -8.81
C MET A 128 6.26 13.88 -9.17
N GLU A 129 7.45 14.49 -9.17
CA GLU A 129 7.63 15.89 -9.59
C GLU A 129 7.13 16.13 -11.02
N HIS A 130 7.51 15.25 -11.96
CA HIS A 130 7.03 15.34 -13.34
C HIS A 130 5.53 15.09 -13.46
N ILE A 131 5.00 14.09 -12.76
CA ILE A 131 3.56 13.77 -12.78
C ILE A 131 2.74 14.97 -12.30
N GLU A 132 3.17 15.64 -11.23
CA GLU A 132 2.50 16.83 -10.71
C GLU A 132 2.58 18.01 -11.67
N ALA A 133 3.77 18.27 -12.24
CA ALA A 133 3.98 19.35 -13.20
C ALA A 133 3.07 19.24 -14.44
N TYR A 134 2.72 18.02 -14.85
CA TYR A 134 1.80 17.76 -15.97
C TYR A 134 0.32 17.63 -15.53
N GLY A 135 0.00 17.76 -14.25
CA GLY A 135 -1.37 17.68 -13.72
C GLY A 135 -1.95 16.26 -13.65
N PHE A 136 -1.09 15.23 -13.60
CA PHE A 136 -1.49 13.82 -13.57
C PHE A 136 -1.55 13.21 -12.16
N GLY A 137 -1.50 14.03 -11.08
CA GLY A 137 -1.53 13.56 -9.69
C GLY A 137 -2.71 12.64 -9.33
N HIS A 138 -3.82 12.72 -10.07
CA HIS A 138 -4.95 11.80 -9.93
C HIS A 138 -4.60 10.31 -10.17
N ILE A 139 -3.42 10.03 -10.73
CA ILE A 139 -2.87 8.67 -10.85
C ILE A 139 -2.76 7.96 -9.50
N TYR A 140 -2.48 8.65 -8.39
CA TYR A 140 -2.30 7.98 -7.10
C TYR A 140 -3.59 7.36 -6.58
N ASN A 141 -4.74 8.02 -6.80
CA ASN A 141 -6.06 7.42 -6.53
C ASN A 141 -6.32 6.19 -7.40
N HIS A 142 -5.95 6.28 -8.69
CA HIS A 142 -6.06 5.16 -9.62
C HIS A 142 -5.19 3.96 -9.20
N LEU A 143 -3.94 4.21 -8.81
CA LEU A 143 -3.02 3.18 -8.32
C LEU A 143 -3.51 2.57 -7.00
N ALA A 144 -4.03 3.36 -6.08
CA ALA A 144 -4.63 2.85 -4.84
C ALA A 144 -5.78 1.88 -5.13
N ARG A 145 -6.69 2.22 -6.06
CA ARG A 145 -7.75 1.29 -6.52
C ARG A 145 -7.17 0.04 -7.17
N ARG A 146 -6.10 0.20 -7.96
CA ARG A 146 -5.42 -0.92 -8.60
C ARG A 146 -4.77 -1.86 -7.60
N ILE A 147 -4.19 -1.34 -6.51
CA ILE A 147 -3.65 -2.12 -5.38
C ILE A 147 -4.75 -2.97 -4.77
N CYS A 148 -5.89 -2.38 -4.39
CA CYS A 148 -7.04 -3.12 -3.84
C CYS A 148 -7.51 -4.22 -4.80
N LEU A 149 -7.63 -3.91 -6.09
CA LEU A 149 -8.01 -4.89 -7.11
C LEU A 149 -7.01 -6.06 -7.19
N ARG A 150 -5.71 -5.80 -7.11
CA ARG A 150 -4.68 -6.85 -7.11
C ARG A 150 -4.74 -7.71 -5.86
N VAL A 151 -4.97 -7.12 -4.69
CA VAL A 151 -5.21 -7.86 -3.44
C VAL A 151 -6.44 -8.77 -3.59
N MET A 152 -7.55 -8.27 -4.13
CA MET A 152 -8.74 -9.09 -4.37
C MET A 152 -8.49 -10.24 -5.36
N GLN A 153 -7.67 -10.02 -6.41
CA GLN A 153 -7.26 -11.07 -7.34
C GLN A 153 -6.39 -12.15 -6.69
N MET A 154 -5.53 -11.76 -5.75
CA MET A 154 -4.73 -12.67 -4.93
C MET A 154 -5.66 -13.51 -4.03
N LEU A 155 -6.68 -12.89 -3.43
CA LEU A 155 -7.63 -13.53 -2.51
C LEU A 155 -8.85 -14.16 -3.19
N ARG A 156 -8.82 -14.40 -4.51
CA ARG A 156 -9.98 -14.85 -5.30
C ARG A 156 -10.63 -16.17 -4.85
N PHE A 157 -9.92 -16.98 -4.06
CA PHE A 157 -10.41 -18.26 -3.52
C PHE A 157 -10.71 -18.21 -2.03
N THR A 158 -10.56 -17.05 -1.39
CA THR A 158 -10.91 -16.84 0.01
C THR A 158 -12.43 -16.74 0.14
N LYS A 159 -13.04 -17.53 1.03
CA LYS A 159 -14.51 -17.56 1.22
C LYS A 159 -15.09 -16.21 1.65
N THR A 160 -14.40 -15.55 2.58
CA THR A 160 -14.80 -14.26 3.17
C THR A 160 -13.59 -13.33 3.14
N PRO A 161 -13.26 -12.74 1.97
CA PRO A 161 -12.13 -11.83 1.88
C PRO A 161 -12.43 -10.55 2.69
N PRO A 162 -11.43 -9.98 3.38
CA PRO A 162 -11.59 -8.69 4.06
C PRO A 162 -11.82 -7.57 3.05
N VAL A 163 -12.42 -6.48 3.53
CA VAL A 163 -12.33 -5.19 2.83
C VAL A 163 -10.86 -4.80 2.75
N CYS A 164 -10.43 -4.34 1.57
CA CYS A 164 -9.07 -3.87 1.36
C CYS A 164 -9.08 -2.40 0.92
N ASP A 165 -8.38 -1.57 1.67
CA ASP A 165 -8.12 -0.17 1.36
C ASP A 165 -6.62 0.07 1.14
N ALA A 166 -6.30 1.11 0.38
CA ALA A 166 -4.93 1.52 0.09
C ALA A 166 -4.82 3.05 0.16
N ILE A 167 -3.79 3.52 0.86
CA ILE A 167 -3.46 4.94 1.00
C ILE A 167 -1.98 5.14 0.64
N LEU A 168 -1.73 6.05 -0.29
CA LEU A 168 -0.42 6.45 -0.77
C LEU A 168 -0.06 7.82 -0.18
N PHE A 169 1.19 7.95 0.29
CA PHE A 169 1.72 9.20 0.86
C PHE A 169 3.14 9.50 0.36
N SER A 170 3.55 10.77 0.35
CA SER A 170 4.92 11.21 0.00
C SER A 170 5.85 11.22 1.21
N PHE A 171 7.18 11.27 1.02
CA PHE A 171 8.09 11.37 2.18
C PHE A 171 7.85 12.58 3.08
N ASP A 172 7.30 13.66 2.53
CA ASP A 172 6.88 14.86 3.26
C ASP A 172 5.58 14.67 4.08
N ASN A 173 5.11 13.43 4.21
CA ASN A 173 3.97 13.05 5.02
C ASN A 173 2.63 13.60 4.51
N HIS A 174 2.51 13.89 3.21
CA HIS A 174 1.26 14.32 2.60
C HIS A 174 0.53 13.15 1.93
N ILE A 175 -0.80 13.18 1.98
CA ILE A 175 -1.66 12.23 1.26
C ILE A 175 -1.52 12.50 -0.25
N LEU A 176 -1.15 11.47 -1.00
CA LEU A 176 -1.10 11.52 -2.47
C LEU A 176 -2.38 10.99 -3.09
N GLY A 177 -2.90 9.90 -2.55
CA GLY A 177 -4.14 9.31 -3.04
C GLY A 177 -4.58 8.07 -2.29
N SER A 178 -5.84 7.71 -2.45
CA SER A 178 -6.47 6.56 -1.81
C SER A 178 -7.55 5.94 -2.70
N ASN A 179 -7.94 4.70 -2.41
CA ASN A 179 -8.97 4.02 -3.19
C ASN A 179 -10.37 4.64 -2.99
N ARG A 180 -10.61 5.22 -1.81
CA ARG A 180 -11.82 5.95 -1.36
C ARG A 180 -11.44 7.02 -0.31
N PRO A 181 -12.35 7.92 0.12
CA PRO A 181 -12.01 9.00 1.06
C PRO A 181 -11.32 8.50 2.34
N VAL A 182 -10.24 9.17 2.74
CA VAL A 182 -9.38 8.75 3.88
C VAL A 182 -10.09 8.91 5.22
N ASP A 183 -10.94 9.92 5.35
CA ASP A 183 -11.78 10.18 6.52
C ASP A 183 -12.79 9.05 6.77
N GLU A 184 -13.38 8.48 5.72
CA GLU A 184 -14.24 7.29 5.83
C GLU A 184 -13.46 6.07 6.30
N ILE A 185 -12.26 5.83 5.75
CA ILE A 185 -11.37 4.74 6.17
C ILE A 185 -10.96 4.91 7.65
N ALA A 186 -10.56 6.13 8.03
CA ALA A 186 -10.12 6.44 9.39
C ALA A 186 -11.25 6.27 10.42
N LYS A 187 -12.45 6.74 10.10
CA LYS A 187 -13.64 6.57 10.96
C LYS A 187 -13.96 5.10 11.20
N GLU A 188 -13.87 4.28 10.16
CA GLU A 188 -14.06 2.84 10.26
C GLU A 188 -13.03 2.18 11.18
N LEU A 189 -11.76 2.58 11.12
CA LEU A 189 -10.70 2.02 11.96
C LEU A 189 -10.84 2.34 13.46
N GLN A 190 -11.66 3.34 13.81
CA GLN A 190 -11.93 3.76 15.19
C GLN A 190 -13.21 3.14 15.77
N CYS A 191 -13.98 2.39 14.96
CA CYS A 191 -15.24 1.74 15.34
C CYS A 191 -15.07 0.23 15.54
#